data_AF-A0A8H5VVS0-F1
#
_entry.id   AF-A0A8H5VVS0-F1
#
_cell.length_a   1.000
_cell.length_b   1.000
_cell.length_c   1.000
_cell.angle_alpha   90.00
_cell.angle_beta   90.00
_cell.angle_gamma   90.00
#
_symmetry.space_group_name_H-M   'P 1'
#
loop_
_entity.id
_entity.type
_entity.pdbx_description
1 polymer ?
#
loop_
_entity_poly.entity_id
_entity_poly.type
_entity_poly.pdbx_seq_one_letter_code
_entity_poly.pdbx_strand_id
1 'polypeptide(L)'
;MSNYEFNHGDRAFLQAILARGTITFEEARPILAAIFNANRRHSGDEEGHEVRRDQITEEHFQEAMDKASEAASLFDYEIRSTFHQITKRRIWALVNTTSDPQTQLATIYSHEEISFIKRVLDAMFEKFNTPRMEVMAITEMQAIKLARPNRRESQIDVEAQTQTPVDKGLKHSEVEAVLANLVEGGWFEKSNEGFYTLSPRALLELRPWLVESYNDPELEPGDWQRIKFCEACKDPVTIGLRCADVDCNFRLHEVCEEAFWRTRRDRNCPRCSTEWSSHKFTGERAVTSTDAFQRGRRKNGSGWQSSTLADEVIRDEGGADEAEDEDVDDT
;
A
#
# COMPACT_ATOMS: atom_id res chain seq x y z
N MET A 1 30.94 -3.38 -13.26
CA MET A 1 30.50 -4.72 -13.67
C MET A 1 31.25 -5.71 -12.83
N SER A 2 30.62 -6.20 -11.77
CA SER A 2 31.22 -7.24 -10.94
C SER A 2 31.20 -8.54 -11.76
N ASN A 3 32.34 -9.20 -11.90
CA ASN A 3 32.53 -10.34 -12.80
C ASN A 3 31.99 -11.63 -12.17
N TYR A 4 30.83 -11.57 -11.51
CA TYR A 4 30.21 -12.73 -10.87
C TYR A 4 29.37 -13.48 -11.90
N GLU A 5 29.70 -14.76 -12.09
CA GLU A 5 28.95 -15.66 -12.96
C GLU A 5 27.56 -15.92 -12.34
N PHE A 6 26.51 -15.47 -13.03
CA PHE A 6 25.12 -15.67 -12.61
C PHE A 6 24.72 -17.15 -12.76
N ASN A 7 24.65 -17.88 -11.65
CA ASN A 7 24.51 -19.34 -11.62
C ASN A 7 23.05 -19.79 -11.39
N HIS A 8 22.82 -21.10 -11.29
CA HIS A 8 21.46 -21.65 -11.11
C HIS A 8 20.85 -21.28 -9.75
N GLY A 9 21.66 -21.11 -8.71
CA GLY A 9 21.20 -20.65 -7.40
C GLY A 9 20.73 -19.20 -7.42
N ASP A 10 21.46 -18.33 -8.13
CA ASP A 10 21.06 -16.93 -8.29
C ASP A 10 19.72 -16.82 -9.06
N ARG A 11 19.55 -17.64 -10.11
CA ARG A 11 18.27 -17.78 -10.84
C ARG A 11 17.13 -18.25 -9.93
N ALA A 12 17.38 -19.28 -9.11
CA ALA A 12 16.39 -19.82 -8.19
C ALA A 12 15.96 -18.77 -7.15
N PHE A 13 16.88 -17.95 -6.66
CA PHE A 13 16.56 -16.87 -5.74
C PHE A 13 15.72 -15.78 -6.40
N LEU A 14 16.08 -15.33 -7.60
CA LEU A 14 15.28 -14.35 -8.35
C LEU A 14 13.87 -14.89 -8.66
N GLN A 15 13.75 -16.17 -9.04
CA GLN A 15 12.45 -16.83 -9.23
C GLN A 15 11.62 -16.85 -7.95
N ALA A 16 12.25 -17.08 -6.80
CA ALA A 16 11.57 -17.06 -5.51
C ALA A 16 11.05 -15.66 -5.15
N ILE A 17 11.79 -14.59 -5.47
CA ILE A 17 11.33 -13.21 -5.28
C ILE A 17 10.17 -12.90 -6.23
N LEU A 18 10.30 -13.23 -7.52
CA LEU A 18 9.26 -13.03 -8.53
C LEU A 18 7.93 -13.70 -8.15
N ALA A 19 7.98 -14.95 -7.71
CA ALA A 19 6.79 -15.71 -7.33
C ALA A 19 6.08 -15.16 -6.09
N ARG A 20 6.81 -14.47 -5.20
CA ARG A 20 6.27 -13.92 -3.94
C ARG A 20 5.90 -12.45 -4.04
N GLY A 21 6.47 -11.72 -4.99
CA GLY A 21 6.35 -10.26 -5.10
C GLY A 21 7.14 -9.48 -4.07
N THR A 22 7.19 -9.96 -2.83
CA THR A 22 8.02 -9.41 -1.75
C THR A 22 8.72 -10.49 -0.95
N ILE A 23 9.76 -10.12 -0.23
CA ILE A 23 10.48 -11.00 0.66
C ILE A 23 11.05 -10.22 1.84
N THR A 24 11.03 -10.83 3.04
CA THR A 24 11.79 -10.38 4.20
C THR A 24 13.07 -11.22 4.37
N PHE A 25 14.05 -10.71 5.13
CA PHE A 25 15.24 -11.50 5.45
C PHE A 25 14.89 -12.84 6.12
N GLU A 26 13.92 -12.85 7.04
CA GLU A 26 13.49 -14.09 7.72
C GLU A 26 12.90 -15.13 6.77
N GLU A 27 12.17 -14.69 5.74
CA GLU A 27 11.60 -15.56 4.70
C GLU A 27 12.67 -16.02 3.70
N ALA A 28 13.66 -15.17 3.43
CA ALA A 28 14.79 -15.51 2.56
C ALA A 28 15.70 -16.58 3.17
N ARG A 29 15.86 -16.61 4.50
CA ARG A 29 16.75 -17.56 5.19
C ARG A 29 16.49 -19.04 4.83
N PRO A 30 15.27 -19.59 4.93
CA PRO A 30 15.04 -20.98 4.50
C PRO A 30 15.23 -21.19 2.99
N ILE A 31 14.96 -20.18 2.16
CA ILE A 31 15.12 -20.27 0.70
C ILE A 31 16.61 -20.35 0.33
N LEU A 32 17.43 -19.43 0.86
CA LEU A 32 18.86 -19.41 0.63
C LEU A 32 19.56 -20.66 1.17
N ALA A 33 19.16 -21.14 2.35
CA ALA A 33 19.66 -22.41 2.88
C ALA A 33 19.37 -23.58 1.94
N ALA A 34 18.15 -23.66 1.38
CA ALA A 34 17.80 -24.70 0.42
C ALA A 34 18.61 -24.59 -0.88
N ILE A 35 18.80 -23.37 -1.39
CA ILE A 35 19.61 -23.11 -2.59
C ILE A 35 21.07 -23.51 -2.37
N PHE A 36 21.67 -23.13 -1.25
CA PHE A 36 23.06 -23.46 -0.92
C PHE A 36 23.26 -24.97 -0.80
N ASN A 37 22.33 -25.67 -0.15
CA ASN A 37 22.37 -27.13 -0.04
C ASN A 37 22.20 -27.83 -1.41
N ALA A 38 21.31 -27.31 -2.26
CA ALA A 38 21.12 -27.84 -3.62
C ALA A 38 22.39 -27.66 -4.48
N ASN A 39 23.02 -26.48 -4.40
CA ASN A 39 24.27 -26.20 -5.11
C ASN A 39 25.41 -27.11 -4.64
N ARG A 40 25.57 -27.35 -3.32
CA ARG A 40 26.59 -28.28 -2.80
C ARG A 40 26.40 -29.70 -3.32
N ARG A 41 25.17 -30.21 -3.28
CA ARG A 41 24.83 -31.53 -3.83
C ARG A 41 25.15 -31.62 -5.32
N HIS A 42 24.91 -30.55 -6.08
CA HIS A 42 25.25 -30.51 -7.51
C HIS A 42 26.77 -30.47 -7.75
N SER A 43 27.53 -29.77 -6.90
CA SER A 43 29.00 -29.67 -7.01
C SER A 43 29.75 -30.91 -6.49
N GLY A 44 29.06 -31.90 -5.91
CA GLY A 44 29.66 -33.11 -5.34
C GLY A 44 30.37 -32.89 -4.00
N ASP A 45 30.08 -31.79 -3.30
CA ASP A 45 30.59 -31.52 -1.96
C ASP A 45 29.74 -32.25 -0.91
N GLU A 46 30.02 -33.54 -0.71
CA GLU A 46 29.31 -34.42 0.23
C GLU A 46 29.86 -34.36 1.67
N GLU A 47 31.02 -33.73 1.89
CA GLU A 47 31.66 -33.65 3.23
C GLU A 47 31.12 -32.47 4.06
N GLY A 48 30.51 -31.47 3.42
CA GLY A 48 29.93 -30.31 4.09
C GLY A 48 28.63 -30.61 4.84
N HIS A 49 28.52 -30.13 6.09
CA HIS A 49 27.26 -30.17 6.83
C HIS A 49 26.18 -29.31 6.15
N GLU A 50 24.93 -29.80 6.13
CA GLU A 50 23.79 -29.04 5.59
C GLU A 50 23.68 -27.65 6.23
N VAL A 51 23.60 -26.63 5.37
CA VAL A 51 23.36 -25.26 5.78
C VAL A 51 21.96 -25.16 6.34
N ARG A 52 21.84 -24.74 7.60
CA ARG A 52 20.56 -24.50 8.24
C ARG A 52 20.14 -23.04 8.08
N ARG A 53 18.83 -22.76 8.18
CA ARG A 53 18.29 -21.38 8.11
C ARG A 53 18.93 -20.41 9.10
N ASP A 54 19.38 -20.87 10.27
CA ASP A 54 20.09 -20.10 11.32
C ASP A 54 21.54 -19.76 11.01
N GLN A 55 22.11 -20.35 9.97
CA GLN A 55 23.45 -20.03 9.48
C GLN A 55 23.42 -19.03 8.32
N ILE A 56 22.24 -18.67 7.82
CA ILE A 56 22.10 -17.62 6.80
C ILE A 56 22.19 -16.24 7.47
N THR A 57 23.20 -15.47 7.08
CA THR A 57 23.52 -14.12 7.57
C THR A 57 22.92 -13.05 6.65
N GLU A 58 22.90 -11.81 7.11
CA GLU A 58 22.50 -10.67 6.26
C GLU A 58 23.44 -10.48 5.07
N GLU A 59 24.73 -10.82 5.21
CA GLU A 59 25.70 -10.76 4.12
C GLU A 59 25.33 -11.72 2.99
N HIS A 60 25.01 -12.98 3.30
CA HIS A 60 24.53 -13.94 2.30
C HIS A 60 23.26 -13.44 1.59
N PHE A 61 22.37 -12.78 2.34
CA PHE A 61 21.16 -12.21 1.76
C PHE A 61 21.47 -11.03 0.85
N GLN A 62 22.30 -10.08 1.29
CA GLN A 62 22.68 -8.92 0.49
C GLN A 62 23.39 -9.33 -0.80
N GLU A 63 24.31 -10.30 -0.75
CA GLU A 63 24.97 -10.84 -1.95
C GLU A 63 23.96 -11.43 -2.95
N ALA A 64 22.98 -12.19 -2.46
CA ALA A 64 21.95 -12.77 -3.32
C ALA A 64 21.04 -11.68 -3.92
N MET A 65 20.74 -10.64 -3.15
CA MET A 65 19.94 -9.49 -3.57
C MET A 65 20.66 -8.65 -4.62
N ASP A 66 21.95 -8.40 -4.46
CA ASP A 66 22.76 -7.63 -5.42
C ASP A 66 22.78 -8.32 -6.79
N LYS A 67 23.02 -9.63 -6.80
CA LYS A 67 22.98 -10.44 -8.03
C LYS A 67 21.60 -10.49 -8.66
N ALA A 68 20.55 -10.66 -7.85
CA ALA A 68 19.18 -10.65 -8.33
C ALA A 68 18.81 -9.28 -8.92
N SER A 69 19.25 -8.18 -8.30
CA SER A 69 19.02 -6.82 -8.77
C SER A 69 19.76 -6.54 -10.07
N GLU A 70 21.02 -6.96 -10.21
CA GLU A 70 21.78 -6.83 -11.46
C GLU A 70 21.07 -7.56 -12.61
N ALA A 71 20.61 -8.80 -12.37
CA ALA A 71 19.87 -9.57 -13.37
C ALA A 71 18.49 -8.97 -13.70
N ALA A 72 17.75 -8.50 -12.69
CA ALA A 72 16.44 -7.88 -12.87
C ALA A 72 16.50 -6.57 -13.68
N SER A 73 17.58 -5.79 -13.50
CA SER A 73 17.76 -4.52 -14.21
C SER A 73 17.78 -4.64 -15.73
N LEU A 74 18.11 -5.82 -16.27
CA LEU A 74 18.08 -6.10 -17.71
C LEU A 74 16.67 -6.15 -18.29
N PHE A 75 15.64 -6.21 -17.44
CA PHE A 75 14.23 -6.33 -17.80
C PHE A 75 13.41 -5.16 -17.26
N ASP A 76 14.05 -4.03 -16.98
CA ASP A 76 13.43 -2.83 -16.41
C ASP A 76 12.79 -3.07 -15.02
N TYR A 77 13.25 -4.08 -14.29
CA TYR A 77 12.88 -4.29 -12.90
C TYR A 77 13.98 -3.80 -11.96
N GLU A 78 13.56 -3.26 -10.82
CA GLU A 78 14.45 -2.83 -9.75
C GLU A 78 14.04 -3.53 -8.46
N ILE A 79 15.01 -3.94 -7.64
CA ILE A 79 14.69 -4.41 -6.29
C ILE A 79 14.80 -3.24 -5.32
N ARG A 80 13.66 -2.84 -4.73
CA ARG A 80 13.59 -1.78 -3.73
C ARG A 80 13.29 -2.34 -2.36
N SER A 81 13.64 -1.58 -1.32
CA SER A 81 13.29 -1.92 0.06
C SER A 81 12.50 -0.80 0.71
N THR A 82 11.56 -1.17 1.58
CA THR A 82 10.85 -0.22 2.44
C THR A 82 10.56 -0.88 3.79
N PHE A 83 10.04 -0.11 4.74
CA PHE A 83 9.48 -0.65 5.97
C PHE A 83 7.98 -0.79 5.85
N HIS A 84 7.45 -1.94 6.20
CA HIS A 84 6.01 -2.12 6.32
C HIS A 84 5.47 -1.19 7.40
N GLN A 85 4.49 -0.35 7.03
CA GLN A 85 4.04 0.77 7.85
C GLN A 85 3.36 0.35 9.18
N ILE A 86 2.89 -0.90 9.27
CA ILE A 86 2.29 -1.49 10.48
C ILE A 86 3.29 -2.38 11.22
N THR A 87 3.82 -3.41 10.55
CA THR A 87 4.67 -4.42 11.22
C THR A 87 6.09 -3.92 11.50
N LYS A 88 6.49 -2.79 10.90
CA LYS A 88 7.82 -2.16 11.04
C LYS A 88 8.97 -3.07 10.56
N ARG A 89 8.65 -4.13 9.82
CA ARG A 89 9.63 -5.05 9.23
C ARG A 89 10.14 -4.49 7.91
N ARG A 90 11.43 -4.63 7.66
CA ARG A 90 12.01 -4.32 6.36
C ARG A 90 11.59 -5.39 5.36
N ILE A 91 11.08 -4.95 4.23
CA ILE A 91 10.69 -5.79 3.11
C ILE A 91 11.49 -5.38 1.89
N TRP A 92 11.64 -6.31 0.96
CA TRP A 92 12.18 -6.06 -0.37
C TRP A 92 11.17 -6.50 -1.40
N ALA A 93 10.98 -5.68 -2.42
CA ALA A 93 10.02 -5.90 -3.50
C ALA A 93 10.73 -5.73 -4.84
N LEU A 94 10.41 -6.60 -5.79
CA LEU A 94 10.77 -6.41 -7.17
C LEU A 94 9.72 -5.51 -7.82
N VAL A 95 10.11 -4.32 -8.24
CA VAL A 95 9.22 -3.32 -8.83
C VAL A 95 9.54 -3.14 -10.31
N ASN A 96 8.50 -3.05 -11.13
CA ASN A 96 8.65 -2.70 -12.53
C ASN A 96 8.83 -1.18 -12.66
N THR A 97 9.84 -0.74 -13.43
CA THR A 97 10.21 0.68 -13.56
C THR A 97 9.64 1.36 -14.80
N THR A 98 9.08 0.59 -15.74
CA THR A 98 8.60 1.10 -17.04
C THR A 98 7.11 0.97 -17.26
N SER A 99 6.46 -0.07 -16.70
CA SER A 99 5.04 -0.31 -16.93
C SER A 99 4.18 0.52 -15.98
N ASP A 100 3.24 1.28 -16.53
CA ASP A 100 2.22 1.95 -15.73
C ASP A 100 1.35 0.90 -14.98
N PRO A 101 0.80 1.25 -13.82
CA PRO A 101 0.01 0.32 -13.01
C PRO A 101 -1.17 -0.32 -13.72
N GLN A 102 -1.82 0.45 -14.61
CA GLN A 102 -3.02 0.01 -15.30
C GLN A 102 -2.65 -1.11 -16.29
N THR A 103 -1.52 -0.98 -16.99
CA THR A 103 -0.97 -2.03 -17.85
C THR A 103 -0.61 -3.30 -17.07
N GLN A 104 -0.04 -3.15 -15.87
CA GLN A 104 0.33 -4.33 -15.06
C GLN A 104 -0.89 -5.11 -14.59
N LEU A 105 -1.88 -4.40 -14.02
CA LEU A 105 -3.12 -5.01 -13.56
C LEU A 105 -3.94 -5.58 -14.73
N ALA A 106 -3.88 -4.95 -15.92
CA ALA A 106 -4.58 -5.43 -17.12
C ALA A 106 -4.15 -6.81 -17.62
N THR A 107 -3.01 -7.34 -17.16
CA THR A 107 -2.58 -8.70 -17.50
C THR A 107 -3.32 -9.78 -16.71
N ILE A 108 -3.93 -9.42 -15.56
CA ILE A 108 -4.55 -10.34 -14.61
C ILE A 108 -6.06 -10.10 -14.50
N TYR A 109 -6.49 -8.84 -14.57
CA TYR A 109 -7.87 -8.42 -14.33
C TYR A 109 -8.61 -8.08 -15.62
N SER A 110 -9.93 -8.33 -15.64
CA SER A 110 -10.80 -7.90 -16.73
C SER A 110 -10.93 -6.37 -16.80
N HIS A 111 -11.49 -5.87 -17.90
CA HIS A 111 -11.73 -4.43 -18.03
C HIS A 111 -12.67 -3.89 -16.92
N GLU A 112 -13.74 -4.59 -16.59
CA GLU A 112 -14.66 -4.21 -15.51
C GLU A 112 -13.99 -4.25 -14.14
N GLU A 113 -13.11 -5.24 -13.90
CA GLU A 113 -12.34 -5.36 -12.67
C GLU A 113 -11.33 -4.20 -12.53
N ILE A 114 -10.63 -3.83 -13.59
CA ILE A 114 -9.70 -2.68 -13.60
C ILE A 114 -10.45 -1.38 -13.31
N SER A 115 -11.60 -1.17 -13.96
CA SER A 115 -12.45 0.01 -13.73
C SER A 115 -12.95 0.07 -12.27
N PHE A 116 -13.31 -1.07 -11.69
CA PHE A 116 -13.64 -1.19 -10.28
C PHE A 116 -12.43 -0.88 -9.37
N ILE A 117 -11.25 -1.42 -9.67
CA ILE A 117 -10.02 -1.15 -8.91
C ILE A 117 -9.68 0.33 -8.93
N LYS A 118 -9.82 1.01 -10.09
CA LYS A 118 -9.64 2.46 -10.19
C LYS A 118 -10.60 3.21 -9.26
N ARG A 119 -11.91 2.88 -9.29
CA ARG A 119 -12.89 3.48 -8.37
C ARG A 119 -12.54 3.28 -6.91
N VAL A 120 -11.99 2.11 -6.56
CA VAL A 120 -11.51 1.82 -5.20
C VAL A 120 -10.33 2.72 -4.82
N LEU A 121 -9.36 2.91 -5.71
CA LEU A 121 -8.21 3.80 -5.47
C LEU A 121 -8.64 5.26 -5.37
N ASP A 122 -9.53 5.71 -6.26
CA ASP A 122 -10.11 7.06 -6.23
C ASP A 122 -10.86 7.29 -4.90
N ALA A 123 -11.65 6.30 -4.45
CA ALA A 123 -12.29 6.37 -3.15
C ALA A 123 -11.28 6.44 -1.99
N MET A 124 -10.22 5.61 -2.00
CA MET A 124 -9.18 5.65 -0.96
C MET A 124 -8.50 7.03 -0.90
N PHE A 125 -8.04 7.54 -2.04
CA PHE A 125 -7.14 8.68 -2.09
C PHE A 125 -7.82 10.03 -2.26
N GLU A 126 -9.06 10.08 -2.76
CA GLU A 126 -9.85 11.31 -2.89
C GLU A 126 -10.98 11.38 -1.86
N LYS A 127 -11.90 10.42 -1.87
CA LYS A 127 -13.10 10.44 -1.01
C LYS A 127 -12.77 10.26 0.47
N PHE A 128 -11.90 9.31 0.81
CA PHE A 128 -11.54 8.94 2.18
C PHE A 128 -10.18 9.50 2.62
N ASN A 129 -9.71 10.56 1.98
CA ASN A 129 -8.49 11.26 2.33
C ASN A 129 -8.73 12.76 2.27
N THR A 130 -9.30 13.29 3.35
CA THR A 130 -9.61 14.72 3.49
C THR A 130 -8.60 15.39 4.41
N PRO A 131 -8.48 16.73 4.38
CA PRO A 131 -7.63 17.45 5.32
C PRO A 131 -7.95 17.11 6.79
N ARG A 132 -9.23 16.89 7.12
CA ARG A 132 -9.66 16.55 8.49
C ARG A 132 -9.38 15.10 8.84
N MET A 133 -9.53 14.17 7.91
CA MET A 133 -9.38 12.74 8.17
C MET A 133 -8.71 12.01 6.99
N GLU A 134 -7.47 11.60 7.20
CA GLU A 134 -6.62 10.96 6.18
C GLU A 134 -6.66 9.44 6.34
N VAL A 135 -7.76 8.81 5.92
CA VAL A 135 -7.99 7.37 6.10
C VAL A 135 -7.22 6.55 5.07
N MET A 136 -7.26 6.92 3.79
CA MET A 136 -6.55 6.22 2.70
C MET A 136 -6.74 4.69 2.71
N ALA A 137 -7.95 4.27 3.10
CA ALA A 137 -8.35 2.88 3.27
C ALA A 137 -9.86 2.79 3.05
N ILE A 138 -10.36 1.61 2.68
CA ILE A 138 -11.80 1.37 2.56
C ILE A 138 -12.23 0.10 3.30
N THR A 139 -13.47 0.07 3.74
CA THR A 139 -14.10 -1.16 4.22
C THR A 139 -14.72 -1.95 3.06
N GLU A 140 -15.01 -3.22 3.30
CA GLU A 140 -15.71 -4.09 2.33
C GLU A 140 -17.07 -3.50 1.89
N MET A 141 -17.84 -2.92 2.83
CA MET A 141 -19.11 -2.28 2.50
C MET A 141 -18.94 -1.05 1.62
N GLN A 142 -17.91 -0.24 1.87
CA GLN A 142 -17.58 0.91 1.03
C GLN A 142 -17.16 0.45 -0.37
N ALA A 143 -16.38 -0.63 -0.47
CA ALA A 143 -16.01 -1.22 -1.76
C ALA A 143 -17.24 -1.72 -2.54
N ILE A 144 -18.19 -2.37 -1.88
CA ILE A 144 -19.44 -2.83 -2.49
C ILE A 144 -20.25 -1.67 -3.08
N LYS A 145 -20.29 -0.51 -2.41
CA LYS A 145 -20.95 0.70 -2.94
C LYS A 145 -20.30 1.21 -4.24
N LEU A 146 -19.04 0.85 -4.51
CA LEU A 146 -18.29 1.23 -5.71
C LEU A 146 -18.38 0.19 -6.84
N ALA A 147 -19.19 -0.86 -6.68
CA ALA A 147 -19.30 -1.95 -7.64
C ALA A 147 -19.65 -1.46 -9.06
N ARG A 148 -20.42 -0.38 -9.17
CA ARG A 148 -20.88 0.20 -10.44
C ARG A 148 -20.43 1.65 -10.58
N PRO A 149 -20.18 2.12 -11.82
CA PRO A 149 -19.85 3.52 -12.06
C PRO A 149 -21.02 4.44 -11.70
N ASN A 150 -20.71 5.63 -11.17
CA ASN A 150 -21.71 6.67 -10.96
C ASN A 150 -22.18 7.21 -12.30
N ARG A 151 -23.51 7.26 -12.50
CA ARG A 151 -24.16 7.63 -13.77
C ARG A 151 -23.80 9.04 -14.27
N ARG A 152 -23.27 9.91 -13.40
CA ARG A 152 -22.82 11.29 -13.72
C ARG A 152 -21.40 11.36 -14.28
N GLU A 153 -20.47 10.52 -13.84
CA GLU A 153 -19.09 10.47 -14.40
C GLU A 153 -19.09 9.93 -15.83
N SER A 154 -20.03 9.05 -16.16
CA SER A 154 -20.21 8.49 -17.50
C SER A 154 -20.53 9.53 -18.58
N GLN A 155 -20.78 10.80 -18.23
CA GLN A 155 -21.05 11.88 -19.19
C GLN A 155 -19.84 12.79 -19.46
N ILE A 156 -18.84 12.84 -18.56
CA ILE A 156 -17.70 13.77 -18.72
C ILE A 156 -16.61 13.16 -19.61
N ASP A 157 -16.42 11.83 -19.57
CA ASP A 157 -15.44 11.12 -20.42
C ASP A 157 -15.90 10.87 -21.87
N VAL A 158 -17.10 11.31 -22.26
CA VAL A 158 -17.64 11.04 -23.62
C VAL A 158 -17.03 11.94 -24.69
N GLU A 159 -16.38 13.05 -24.33
CA GLU A 159 -15.80 13.99 -25.30
C GLU A 159 -14.40 13.59 -25.82
N ALA A 160 -13.79 12.54 -25.26
CA ALA A 160 -12.50 12.01 -25.73
C ALA A 160 -12.56 10.50 -26.05
N GLN A 161 -12.86 10.19 -27.31
CA GLN A 161 -12.51 8.95 -28.03
C GLN A 161 -13.36 7.68 -27.82
N THR A 162 -14.11 7.34 -28.87
CA THR A 162 -14.36 6.01 -29.48
C THR A 162 -14.10 4.72 -28.68
N GLN A 163 -15.16 3.89 -28.58
CA GLN A 163 -15.14 2.43 -28.35
C GLN A 163 -14.67 1.90 -26.98
N THR A 164 -14.90 2.61 -25.89
CA THR A 164 -14.86 1.97 -24.56
C THR A 164 -16.09 1.09 -24.37
N PRO A 165 -15.93 -0.22 -24.03
CA PRO A 165 -17.06 -1.07 -23.69
C PRO A 165 -17.81 -0.45 -22.49
N VAL A 166 -19.14 -0.52 -22.53
CA VAL A 166 -19.97 0.01 -21.45
C VAL A 166 -19.64 -0.73 -20.16
N ASP A 167 -19.04 -0.03 -19.19
CA ASP A 167 -18.77 -0.57 -17.86
C ASP A 167 -20.11 -0.81 -17.14
N LYS A 168 -20.48 -2.09 -17.02
CA LYS A 168 -21.71 -2.53 -16.33
C LYS A 168 -21.51 -2.63 -14.81
N GLY A 169 -20.27 -2.47 -14.35
CA GLY A 169 -19.84 -2.78 -13.00
C GLY A 169 -19.87 -4.26 -12.67
N LEU A 170 -19.56 -4.55 -11.40
CA LEU A 170 -19.46 -5.89 -10.84
C LEU A 170 -20.70 -6.20 -9.97
N LYS A 171 -20.98 -7.49 -9.78
CA LYS A 171 -21.86 -7.99 -8.71
C LYS A 171 -21.12 -7.95 -7.37
N HIS A 172 -21.86 -7.95 -6.26
CA HIS A 172 -21.23 -7.94 -4.93
C HIS A 172 -20.29 -9.12 -4.71
N SER A 173 -20.66 -10.33 -5.16
CA SER A 173 -19.78 -11.51 -5.09
C SER A 173 -18.52 -11.37 -5.94
N GLU A 174 -18.59 -10.63 -7.05
CA GLU A 174 -17.44 -10.35 -7.91
C GLU A 174 -16.53 -9.30 -7.25
N VAL A 175 -17.10 -8.29 -6.57
CA VAL A 175 -16.34 -7.35 -5.74
C VAL A 175 -15.56 -8.06 -4.65
N GLU A 176 -16.21 -8.94 -3.88
CA GLU A 176 -15.55 -9.72 -2.82
C GLU A 176 -14.41 -10.58 -3.39
N ALA A 177 -14.62 -11.22 -4.54
CA ALA A 177 -13.60 -12.01 -5.22
C ALA A 177 -12.41 -11.15 -5.69
N VAL A 178 -12.66 -9.99 -6.29
CA VAL A 178 -11.60 -9.07 -6.72
C VAL A 178 -10.78 -8.58 -5.53
N LEU A 179 -11.43 -8.18 -4.43
CA LEU A 179 -10.72 -7.77 -3.21
C LEU A 179 -9.88 -8.90 -2.62
N ALA A 180 -10.39 -10.13 -2.62
CA ALA A 180 -9.62 -11.30 -2.16
C ALA A 180 -8.40 -11.55 -3.06
N ASN A 181 -8.58 -11.48 -4.39
CA ASN A 181 -7.50 -11.64 -5.36
C ASN A 181 -6.44 -10.54 -5.26
N LEU A 182 -6.84 -9.29 -4.98
CA LEU A 182 -5.91 -8.19 -4.73
C LEU A 182 -5.07 -8.42 -3.47
N VAL A 183 -5.67 -8.99 -2.43
CA VAL A 183 -4.93 -9.35 -1.21
C VAL A 183 -3.99 -10.52 -1.47
N GLU A 184 -4.45 -11.58 -2.13
CA GLU A 184 -3.64 -12.75 -2.48
C GLU A 184 -2.47 -12.38 -3.41
N GLY A 185 -2.72 -11.49 -4.38
CA GLY A 185 -1.71 -10.95 -5.29
C GLY A 185 -0.75 -9.95 -4.65
N GLY A 186 -0.93 -9.62 -3.36
CA GLY A 186 -0.07 -8.69 -2.63
C GLY A 186 -0.21 -7.23 -3.07
N TRP A 187 -1.35 -6.85 -3.65
CA TRP A 187 -1.68 -5.46 -3.97
C TRP A 187 -2.28 -4.74 -2.77
N PHE A 188 -3.22 -5.41 -2.07
CA PHE A 188 -3.86 -4.89 -0.87
C PHE A 188 -3.53 -5.71 0.36
N GLU A 189 -3.74 -5.12 1.54
CA GLU A 189 -3.77 -5.80 2.83
C GLU A 189 -5.11 -5.53 3.52
N LYS A 190 -5.69 -6.54 4.19
CA LYS A 190 -6.91 -6.40 4.99
C LYS A 190 -6.56 -6.42 6.48
N SER A 191 -6.95 -5.38 7.22
CA SER A 191 -6.75 -5.30 8.66
C SER A 191 -7.79 -6.11 9.44
N ASN A 192 -7.52 -6.32 10.74
CA ASN A 192 -8.46 -7.00 11.64
C ASN A 192 -9.77 -6.23 11.84
N GLU A 193 -9.77 -4.91 11.64
CA GLU A 193 -10.97 -4.08 11.72
C GLU A 193 -11.75 -4.03 10.40
N GLY A 194 -11.24 -4.70 9.35
CA GLY A 194 -11.90 -4.87 8.06
C GLY A 194 -11.54 -3.81 7.00
N PHE A 195 -10.46 -3.05 7.21
CA PHE A 195 -9.99 -2.06 6.25
C PHE A 195 -9.04 -2.68 5.23
N TYR A 196 -9.26 -2.38 3.96
CA TYR A 196 -8.34 -2.63 2.86
C TYR A 196 -7.45 -1.41 2.65
N THR A 197 -6.15 -1.65 2.52
CA THR A 197 -5.11 -0.63 2.26
C THR A 197 -4.17 -1.12 1.18
N LEU A 198 -3.47 -0.21 0.50
CA LEU A 198 -2.35 -0.61 -0.37
C LEU A 198 -1.27 -1.34 0.44
N SER A 199 -0.83 -2.48 -0.08
CA SER A 199 0.31 -3.18 0.48
C SER A 199 1.59 -2.35 0.31
N PRO A 200 2.63 -2.62 1.10
CA PRO A 200 3.93 -2.01 0.89
C PRO A 200 4.53 -2.21 -0.52
N ARG A 201 4.26 -3.35 -1.17
CA ARG A 201 4.67 -3.60 -2.56
C ARG A 201 3.99 -2.61 -3.50
N ALA A 202 2.66 -2.52 -3.38
CA ALA A 202 1.87 -1.62 -4.20
C ALA A 202 2.31 -0.16 -3.98
N LEU A 203 2.62 0.25 -2.76
CA LEU A 203 3.12 1.60 -2.50
C LEU A 203 4.48 1.88 -3.15
N LEU A 204 5.37 0.89 -3.25
CA LEU A 204 6.65 1.05 -3.94
C LEU A 204 6.48 1.13 -5.45
N GLU A 205 5.63 0.27 -6.01
CA GLU A 205 5.40 0.11 -7.45
C GLU A 205 4.54 1.25 -8.01
N LEU A 206 3.45 1.60 -7.31
CA LEU A 206 2.48 2.62 -7.73
C LEU A 206 2.91 4.04 -7.36
N ARG A 207 4.05 4.24 -6.68
CA ARG A 207 4.47 5.55 -6.17
C ARG A 207 4.39 6.68 -7.22
N PRO A 208 4.94 6.55 -8.43
CA PRO A 208 4.90 7.63 -9.41
C PRO A 208 3.46 7.94 -9.82
N TRP A 209 2.69 6.89 -10.13
CA TRP A 209 1.30 7.01 -10.57
C TRP A 209 0.39 7.62 -9.51
N LEU A 210 0.54 7.26 -8.23
CA LEU A 210 -0.24 7.85 -7.13
C LEU A 210 -0.01 9.36 -7.04
N VAL A 211 1.24 9.81 -7.22
CA VAL A 211 1.57 11.23 -7.19
C VAL A 211 1.01 11.93 -8.40
N GLU A 212 1.20 11.38 -9.60
CA GLU A 212 0.70 11.97 -10.84
C GLU A 212 -0.83 12.04 -10.89
N SER A 213 -1.53 11.04 -10.33
CA SER A 213 -2.99 10.96 -10.38
C SER A 213 -3.66 11.85 -9.34
N TYR A 214 -3.08 11.96 -8.14
CA TYR A 214 -3.79 12.55 -6.99
C TYR A 214 -3.13 13.81 -6.42
N ASN A 215 -1.91 14.15 -6.81
CA ASN A 215 -1.29 15.43 -6.43
C ASN A 215 -1.35 16.42 -7.59
N ASP A 216 -1.54 17.69 -7.26
CA ASP A 216 -1.54 18.77 -8.23
C ASP A 216 -0.17 19.48 -8.21
N PRO A 217 0.62 19.44 -9.31
CA PRO A 217 1.92 20.07 -9.37
C PRO A 217 1.87 21.61 -9.38
N GLU A 218 0.71 22.22 -9.66
CA GLU A 218 0.53 23.68 -9.72
C GLU A 218 0.25 24.30 -8.34
N LEU A 219 -0.01 23.48 -7.31
CA LEU A 219 -0.21 23.96 -5.94
C LEU A 219 1.09 24.47 -5.30
N GLU A 220 0.97 25.48 -4.44
CA GLU A 220 2.13 26.10 -3.79
C GLU A 220 2.78 25.16 -2.75
N PRO A 221 4.09 25.32 -2.48
CA PRO A 221 4.77 24.53 -1.45
C PRO A 221 4.14 24.73 -0.07
N GLY A 222 3.38 23.74 0.38
CA GLY A 222 2.70 23.77 1.68
C GLY A 222 1.19 23.56 1.57
N ASP A 223 0.61 23.79 0.39
CA ASP A 223 -0.79 23.47 0.11
C ASP A 223 -1.05 21.97 0.29
N TRP A 224 -2.25 21.65 0.76
CA TRP A 224 -2.61 20.27 1.06
C TRP A 224 -2.59 19.40 -0.22
N GLN A 225 -1.87 18.29 -0.16
CA GLN A 225 -1.70 17.33 -1.26
C GLN A 225 -2.26 15.97 -0.88
N ARG A 226 -2.83 15.17 -1.78
CA ARG A 226 -3.44 13.87 -1.41
C ARG A 226 -2.38 12.89 -0.89
N ILE A 227 -1.29 12.74 -1.62
CA ILE A 227 -0.15 11.87 -1.31
C ILE A 227 0.93 12.69 -0.59
N LYS A 228 1.17 12.37 0.68
CA LYS A 228 2.25 12.95 1.50
C LYS A 228 3.37 11.95 1.74
N PHE A 229 4.54 12.47 2.04
CA PHE A 229 5.74 11.68 2.30
C PHE A 229 6.22 11.83 3.74
N CYS A 230 6.81 10.76 4.26
CA CYS A 230 7.43 10.76 5.57
C CYS A 230 8.64 11.69 5.55
N GLU A 231 8.74 12.59 6.54
CA GLU A 231 9.84 13.54 6.57
C GLU A 231 11.21 12.93 6.85
N ALA A 232 11.24 11.71 7.40
CA ALA A 232 12.46 10.99 7.70
C ALA A 232 12.97 10.17 6.50
N CYS A 233 12.15 9.26 5.96
CA CYS A 233 12.57 8.32 4.91
C CYS A 233 12.16 8.73 3.50
N LYS A 234 11.31 9.75 3.35
CA LYS A 234 10.78 10.24 2.06
C LYS A 234 9.93 9.23 1.28
N ASP A 235 9.45 8.17 1.93
CA ASP A 235 8.44 7.25 1.37
C ASP A 235 7.01 7.73 1.61
N PRO A 236 6.04 7.34 0.77
CA PRO A 236 4.62 7.69 0.96
C PRO A 236 4.11 7.23 2.33
N VAL A 237 3.31 8.07 2.99
CA VAL A 237 2.67 7.74 4.27
C VAL A 237 1.18 7.53 4.02
N THR A 238 0.75 6.28 4.06
CA THR A 238 -0.67 5.92 4.10
C THR A 238 -1.10 5.54 5.51
N ILE A 239 -0.18 5.02 6.32
CA ILE A 239 -0.38 4.64 7.72
C ILE A 239 0.75 5.23 8.57
N GLY A 240 0.40 6.08 9.52
CA GLY A 240 1.39 6.77 10.34
C GLY A 240 0.81 7.89 11.18
N LEU A 241 1.62 8.93 11.36
CA LEU A 241 1.36 10.07 12.21
C LEU A 241 1.30 11.35 11.38
N ARG A 242 0.42 12.25 11.77
CA ARG A 242 0.26 13.57 11.16
C ARG A 242 0.38 14.70 12.17
N CYS A 243 0.67 15.89 11.67
CA CYS A 243 0.62 17.09 12.49
C CYS A 243 -0.79 17.30 13.06
N ALA A 244 -0.86 17.89 14.26
CA ALA A 244 -2.13 18.29 14.87
C ALA A 244 -2.77 19.49 14.16
N ASP A 245 -1.94 20.29 13.47
CA ASP A 245 -2.40 21.29 12.53
C ASP A 245 -2.94 20.61 11.26
N VAL A 246 -4.21 20.90 10.94
CA VAL A 246 -4.99 20.21 9.91
C VAL A 246 -4.41 20.50 8.52
N ASP A 247 -3.96 21.73 8.29
CA ASP A 247 -3.46 22.19 6.99
C ASP A 247 -1.98 21.86 6.80
N CYS A 248 -1.29 21.43 7.86
CA CYS A 248 0.12 21.06 7.77
C CYS A 248 0.31 19.68 7.13
N ASN A 249 1.13 19.60 6.09
CA ASN A 249 1.50 18.35 5.40
C ASN A 249 2.61 17.52 6.08
N PHE A 250 3.06 17.89 7.28
CA PHE A 250 4.12 17.13 7.97
C PHE A 250 3.61 15.74 8.38
N ARG A 251 4.23 14.68 7.86
CA ARG A 251 3.90 13.28 8.16
C ARG A 251 5.14 12.49 8.57
N LEU A 252 4.94 11.48 9.43
CA LEU A 252 5.96 10.51 9.81
C LEU A 252 5.35 9.11 9.86
N HIS A 253 6.08 8.10 9.37
CA HIS A 253 5.78 6.73 9.78
C HIS A 253 6.10 6.55 11.25
N GLU A 254 5.39 5.66 11.94
CA GLU A 254 5.66 5.38 13.36
C GLU A 254 7.08 4.85 13.60
N VAL A 255 7.60 4.02 12.70
CA VAL A 255 8.98 3.50 12.79
C VAL A 255 10.03 4.61 12.66
N CYS A 256 9.68 5.69 11.96
CA CYS A 256 10.56 6.83 11.74
C CYS A 256 10.50 7.86 12.87
N GLU A 257 9.40 7.92 13.62
CA GLU A 257 9.14 8.97 14.61
C GLU A 257 10.27 9.09 15.64
N GLU A 258 10.65 7.97 16.26
CA GLU A 258 11.62 7.99 17.33
C GLU A 258 13.00 8.49 16.86
N ALA A 259 13.50 7.96 15.75
CA ALA A 259 14.76 8.38 15.17
C ALA A 259 14.73 9.86 14.72
N PHE A 260 13.60 10.30 14.14
CA PHE A 260 13.42 11.67 13.70
C PHE A 260 13.49 12.66 14.86
N TRP A 261 12.82 12.39 15.98
CA TRP A 261 12.81 13.32 17.13
C TRP A 261 14.06 13.22 18.01
N ARG A 262 14.72 12.07 18.08
CA ARG A 262 15.99 11.92 18.83
C ARG A 262 17.08 12.89 18.37
N THR A 263 17.03 13.34 17.12
CA THR A 263 17.99 14.30 16.54
C THR A 263 17.63 15.76 16.76
N ARG A 264 16.52 16.06 17.45
CA ARG A 264 15.97 17.42 17.64
C ARG A 264 15.85 17.78 19.12
N ARG A 265 15.91 19.09 19.41
CA ARG A 265 15.89 19.62 20.78
C ARG A 265 14.47 19.72 21.33
N ASP A 266 13.52 20.10 20.49
CA ASP A 266 12.11 20.26 20.78
C ASP A 266 11.28 19.32 19.89
N ARG A 267 10.04 19.07 20.34
CA ARG A 267 9.06 18.27 19.61
C ARG A 267 8.03 19.18 18.97
N ASN A 268 8.49 20.23 18.31
CA ASN A 268 7.64 21.11 17.52
C ASN A 268 7.74 20.71 16.05
N CYS A 269 6.60 20.72 15.36
CA CYS A 269 6.53 20.45 13.94
C CYS A 269 7.49 21.38 13.17
N PRO A 270 8.46 20.89 12.40
CA PRO A 270 9.42 21.74 11.71
C PRO A 270 8.82 22.53 10.54
N ARG A 271 7.56 22.27 10.17
CA ARG A 271 6.86 23.00 9.10
C ARG A 271 6.00 24.16 9.64
N CYS A 272 5.22 23.95 10.70
CA CYS A 272 4.29 24.96 11.23
C CYS A 272 4.52 25.33 12.71
N SER A 273 5.54 24.76 13.37
CA SER A 273 5.88 24.98 14.79
C SER A 273 4.84 24.48 15.82
N THR A 274 3.70 23.95 15.39
CA THR A 274 2.71 23.30 16.26
C THR A 274 3.35 22.17 17.07
N GLU A 275 2.99 22.05 18.36
CA GLU A 275 3.47 20.97 19.22
C GLU A 275 3.10 19.60 18.64
N TRP A 276 4.09 18.71 18.56
CA TRP A 276 3.90 17.37 18.03
C TRP A 276 3.20 16.48 19.03
N SER A 277 1.97 16.08 18.71
CA SER A 277 1.25 15.05 19.47
C SER A 277 1.25 13.73 18.72
N SER A 278 1.67 12.65 19.38
CA SER A 278 1.69 11.29 18.81
C SER A 278 0.31 10.62 18.75
N HIS A 279 -0.77 11.42 18.77
CA HIS A 279 -2.16 10.96 18.84
C HIS A 279 -2.99 11.33 17.61
N LYS A 280 -2.35 11.88 16.57
CA LYS A 280 -3.00 12.20 15.30
C LYS A 280 -2.46 11.27 14.24
N PHE A 281 -3.36 10.45 13.69
CA PHE A 281 -3.01 9.33 12.84
C PHE A 281 -3.45 9.54 11.39
N THR A 282 -2.81 8.82 10.48
CA THR A 282 -3.31 8.52 9.14
C THR A 282 -3.61 7.03 9.04
N GLY A 283 -4.30 6.60 7.99
CA GLY A 283 -4.69 5.20 7.82
C GLY A 283 -5.98 4.86 8.57
N GLU A 284 -6.24 3.58 8.78
CA GLU A 284 -7.40 3.11 9.57
C GLU A 284 -7.46 3.75 10.97
N ARG A 285 -6.31 4.07 11.56
CA ARG A 285 -6.22 4.67 12.90
C ARG A 285 -6.72 6.10 12.94
N ALA A 286 -6.83 6.79 11.81
CA ALA A 286 -7.52 8.06 11.74
C ALA A 286 -9.00 7.94 12.17
N VAL A 287 -9.59 6.76 11.97
CA VAL A 287 -10.97 6.42 12.35
C VAL A 287 -11.00 5.65 13.66
N THR A 288 -10.24 4.56 13.76
CA THR A 288 -10.39 3.60 14.87
C THR A 288 -9.89 4.15 16.21
N SER A 289 -9.05 5.19 16.20
CA SER A 289 -8.59 5.85 17.43
C SER A 289 -9.54 6.93 17.96
N THR A 290 -10.60 7.29 17.22
CA THR A 290 -11.53 8.32 17.65
C THR A 290 -12.39 7.85 18.82
N ASP A 291 -12.79 8.80 19.65
CA ASP A 291 -13.68 8.54 20.78
C ASP A 291 -15.04 7.97 20.31
N ALA A 292 -15.54 8.43 19.16
CA ALA A 292 -16.78 7.95 18.56
C ALA A 292 -16.68 6.46 18.21
N PHE A 293 -15.62 6.06 17.50
CA PHE A 293 -15.40 4.65 17.14
C PHE A 293 -15.23 3.77 18.39
N GLN A 294 -14.44 4.21 19.36
CA GLN A 294 -14.20 3.44 20.60
C GLN A 294 -15.48 3.28 21.45
N ARG A 295 -16.33 4.30 21.50
CA ARG A 295 -17.63 4.23 22.19
C ARG A 295 -18.62 3.34 21.45
N GLY A 296 -18.68 3.43 20.12
CA GLY A 296 -19.52 2.57 19.29
C GLY A 296 -19.16 1.09 19.44
N ARG A 297 -17.86 0.78 19.38
CA ARG A 297 -17.34 -0.59 19.56
C ARG A 297 -17.71 -1.20 20.91
N ARG A 298 -17.69 -0.41 21.99
CA ARG A 298 -18.07 -0.88 23.34
C ARG A 298 -19.59 -1.11 23.48
N LYS A 299 -20.41 -0.33 22.79
CA LYS A 299 -21.88 -0.44 22.86
C LYS A 299 -22.42 -1.63 22.07
N ASN A 300 -21.89 -1.89 20.88
CA ASN A 300 -22.49 -2.86 19.95
C ASN A 300 -21.83 -4.25 19.98
N GLY A 301 -20.77 -4.44 20.80
CA GLY A 301 -20.02 -5.69 20.85
C GLY A 301 -19.12 -5.90 19.62
N SER A 302 -18.18 -6.83 19.72
CA SER A 302 -17.12 -7.05 18.71
C SER A 302 -17.59 -7.72 17.40
N GLY A 303 -18.89 -7.78 17.15
CA GLY A 303 -19.46 -8.56 16.05
C GLY A 303 -20.31 -7.69 15.13
N TRP A 304 -19.89 -7.61 13.86
CA TRP A 304 -20.75 -7.31 12.70
C TRP A 304 -21.07 -5.85 12.32
N GLN A 305 -20.61 -4.83 13.04
CA GLN A 305 -20.88 -3.42 12.69
C GLN A 305 -19.64 -2.50 12.63
N SER A 306 -18.42 -3.06 12.55
CA SER A 306 -17.20 -2.25 12.45
C SER A 306 -17.21 -1.35 11.20
N SER A 307 -17.69 -1.87 10.06
CA SER A 307 -17.76 -1.15 8.79
C SER A 307 -18.78 -0.01 8.80
N THR A 308 -19.98 -0.24 9.34
CA THR A 308 -21.00 0.82 9.46
C THR A 308 -20.55 1.90 10.43
N LEU A 309 -19.93 1.51 11.54
CA LEU A 309 -19.37 2.46 12.51
C LEU A 309 -18.24 3.29 11.90
N ALA A 310 -17.38 2.68 11.07
CA ALA A 310 -16.34 3.40 10.36
C ALA A 310 -16.93 4.43 9.39
N ASP A 311 -17.96 4.06 8.62
CA ASP A 311 -18.64 4.96 7.68
C ASP A 311 -19.27 6.16 8.39
N GLU A 312 -19.95 5.92 9.52
CA GLU A 312 -20.52 6.97 10.38
C GLU A 312 -19.45 7.95 10.88
N VAL A 313 -18.34 7.43 11.44
CA VAL A 313 -17.25 8.27 11.95
C VAL A 313 -16.59 9.08 10.85
N ILE A 314 -16.36 8.48 9.67
CA ILE A 314 -15.77 9.17 8.52
C ILE A 314 -16.69 10.30 8.05
N ARG A 315 -18.00 10.06 7.98
CA ARG A 315 -18.96 11.08 7.58
C ARG A 315 -19.03 12.23 8.60
N ASP A 316 -19.19 11.89 9.87
CA ASP A 316 -19.45 12.87 10.93
C ASP A 316 -18.20 13.70 11.29
N GLU A 317 -17.01 13.08 11.32
CA GLU A 317 -15.76 13.74 11.73
C GLU A 317 -14.84 14.12 10.53
N GLY A 318 -14.93 13.40 9.41
CA GLY A 318 -14.12 13.65 8.22
C GLY A 318 -14.60 14.82 7.36
N GLY A 319 -15.81 15.33 7.62
CA GLY A 319 -16.41 16.45 6.90
C GLY A 319 -16.69 16.12 5.43
N ALA A 320 -16.97 14.86 5.12
CA ALA A 320 -17.51 14.48 3.82
C ALA A 320 -18.97 14.93 3.78
N ASP A 321 -19.25 16.05 3.11
CA ASP A 321 -20.60 16.58 2.97
C ASP A 321 -21.58 15.51 2.44
N GLU A 322 -22.77 15.49 3.03
CA GLU A 322 -23.94 14.65 2.73
C GLU A 322 -24.56 14.93 1.34
N ALA A 323 -23.75 15.12 0.30
CA ALA A 323 -24.25 15.50 -1.03
C ALA A 323 -24.63 14.31 -1.94
N GLU A 324 -24.50 13.06 -1.48
CA GLU A 324 -24.66 11.88 -2.36
C GLU A 324 -25.68 10.82 -1.92
N ASP A 325 -26.33 10.93 -0.75
CA ASP A 325 -27.25 9.90 -0.25
C ASP A 325 -28.75 10.27 -0.31
N GLU A 326 -29.12 11.45 -0.83
CA GLU A 326 -30.51 11.75 -1.21
C GLU A 326 -30.72 11.41 -2.69
N ASP A 327 -31.06 10.15 -2.97
CA ASP A 327 -31.98 9.71 -4.05
C ASP A 327 -31.83 8.20 -4.30
N VAL A 328 -32.12 7.40 -3.28
CA VAL A 328 -32.59 6.03 -3.48
C VAL A 328 -33.92 5.92 -2.73
N ASP A 329 -34.93 6.63 -3.24
CA ASP A 329 -36.33 6.36 -2.90
C ASP A 329 -37.03 5.82 -4.15
N ASP A 330 -37.68 4.68 -3.95
CA ASP A 330 -38.52 3.86 -4.82
C ASP A 330 -38.78 4.32 -6.28
N THR A 331 -38.36 3.50 -7.25
CA THR A 331 -39.27 2.90 -8.27
C THR A 331 -38.62 1.81 -9.12
#